data_AF-A0AAW5Z4R2-F1
#
_entry.id   AF-A0AAW5Z4R2-F1
#
_cell.length_a   1.000
_cell.length_b   1.000
_cell.length_c   1.000
_cell.angle_alpha   90.00
_cell.angle_beta   90.00
_cell.angle_gamma   90.00
#
_symmetry.space_group_name_H-M   'P 1'
#
loop_
_entity.id
_entity.type
_entity.pdbx_description
1 polymer ?
#
loop_
_entity_poly.entity_id
_entity_poly.type
_entity_poly.pdbx_seq_one_letter_code
_entity_poly.pdbx_strand_id
1 'polypeptide(L)'
;EALGDEYFVTMPPVYTDWDFLQRVCQQVGFSPVVIREVNEPQTVLAMVSMGIGITLIADSYAQMNWPGVIFRPLKERIPADLYIVYETQQVTPALVKLLAALAQ
;
A
#
# COMPACT_ATOMS: atom_id res chain seq x y z
N GLU A 1 4.52 17.01 -7.95
CA GLU A 1 3.73 17.96 -7.16
C GLU A 1 3.87 17.58 -5.70
N ALA A 2 3.90 18.54 -4.78
CA ALA A 2 3.99 18.23 -3.36
C ALA A 2 2.62 17.73 -2.90
N LEU A 3 2.54 16.48 -2.44
CA LEU A 3 1.30 15.86 -1.94
C LEU A 3 0.86 16.42 -0.57
N GLY A 4 1.56 17.45 -0.06
CA GLY A 4 1.39 17.93 1.31
C GLY A 4 0.06 18.62 1.60
N ASP A 5 -0.59 19.16 0.56
CA ASP A 5 -1.87 19.87 0.70
C ASP A 5 -3.08 18.98 0.36
N GLU A 6 -2.86 17.70 0.08
CA GLU A 6 -3.90 16.76 -0.34
C GLU A 6 -4.54 16.04 0.86
N TYR A 7 -5.82 15.70 0.72
CA TYR A 7 -6.51 14.85 1.69
C TYR A 7 -6.29 13.37 1.40
N PHE A 8 -5.91 12.62 2.43
CA PHE A 8 -5.64 11.20 2.33
C PHE A 8 -6.82 10.37 2.82
N VAL A 9 -7.17 9.37 2.01
CA VAL A 9 -7.98 8.21 2.43
C VAL A 9 -7.03 7.03 2.51
N THR A 10 -7.03 6.33 3.64
CA THR A 10 -6.06 5.26 3.89
C THR A 10 -6.68 4.09 4.65
N MET A 11 -5.85 3.10 4.96
CA MET A 11 -6.19 2.00 5.83
C MET A 11 -5.57 2.21 7.22
N PRO A 12 -6.18 1.67 8.28
CA PRO A 12 -5.60 1.76 9.62
C PRO A 12 -4.19 1.14 9.71
N PRO A 13 -3.33 1.61 10.64
CA PRO A 13 -1.98 1.07 10.87
C PRO A 13 -1.95 -0.42 11.25
N VAL A 14 -3.07 -0.99 11.70
CA VAL A 14 -3.18 -2.44 12.00
C VAL A 14 -3.07 -3.30 10.74
N TYR A 15 -3.45 -2.75 9.58
CA TYR A 15 -3.50 -3.49 8.32
C TYR A 15 -2.45 -3.04 7.31
N THR A 16 -1.72 -1.97 7.60
CA THR A 16 -0.73 -1.38 6.71
C THR A 16 0.44 -0.83 7.51
N ASP A 17 1.63 -0.79 6.91
CA ASP A 17 2.77 -0.07 7.47
C ASP A 17 2.59 1.46 7.26
N TRP A 18 1.46 1.99 7.74
CA TRP A 18 1.13 3.41 7.65
C TRP A 18 2.13 4.26 8.42
N ASP A 19 2.68 3.73 9.52
CA ASP A 19 3.75 4.39 10.27
C ASP A 19 5.02 4.56 9.43
N PHE A 20 5.34 3.62 8.54
CA PHE A 20 6.40 3.82 7.56
C PHE A 20 6.06 4.90 6.54
N LEU A 21 4.85 4.89 5.96
CA LEU A 21 4.44 5.92 5.00
C LEU A 21 4.42 7.32 5.61
N GLN A 22 3.94 7.47 6.84
CA GLN A 22 3.97 8.73 7.57
C GLN A 22 5.41 9.22 7.77
N ARG A 23 6.35 8.33 8.12
CA ARG A 23 7.78 8.68 8.24
C ARG A 23 8.36 9.11 6.90
N VAL A 24 8.03 8.44 5.80
CA VAL A 24 8.49 8.84 4.46
C VAL A 24 7.97 10.23 4.09
N CYS A 25 6.68 10.51 4.32
CA CYS A 25 6.13 11.85 4.10
C CYS A 25 6.84 12.91 4.98
N GLN A 26 7.11 12.59 6.24
CA GLN A 26 7.81 13.50 7.15
C GLN A 26 9.25 13.78 6.70
N GLN A 27 9.96 12.79 6.17
CA GLN A 27 11.31 12.96 5.63
C GLN A 27 11.36 13.94 4.46
N VAL A 28 10.27 14.04 3.69
CA VAL A 28 10.14 15.00 2.58
C VAL A 28 9.42 16.29 2.97
N GLY A 29 9.17 16.51 4.27
CA GLY A 29 8.75 17.80 4.82
C GLY A 29 7.25 18.00 5.01
N PHE A 30 6.42 16.96 4.97
CA PHE A 30 4.99 17.09 5.27
C PHE A 30 4.44 15.90 6.08
N SER A 31 3.26 16.07 6.68
CA SER A 31 2.51 14.97 7.29
C SER A 31 1.16 14.85 6.57
N PRO A 32 0.76 13.65 6.12
CA PRO A 32 -0.47 13.48 5.36
C PRO A 32 -1.70 13.80 6.21
N VAL A 33 -2.66 14.54 5.64
CA VAL A 33 -3.94 14.84 6.32
C VAL A 33 -4.92 13.71 6.04
N VAL A 34 -5.00 12.76 6.97
CA VAL A 34 -5.93 11.62 6.86
C VAL A 34 -7.34 12.05 7.25
N ILE A 35 -8.27 12.01 6.30
CA ILE A 35 -9.69 12.38 6.52
C ILE A 35 -10.60 11.17 6.73
N ARG A 36 -10.15 9.98 6.31
CA ARG A 36 -10.90 8.73 6.49
C ARG A 36 -10.00 7.51 6.43
N GLU A 37 -10.28 6.57 7.32
CA GLU A 37 -9.68 5.24 7.35
C GLU A 37 -10.74 4.18 7.02
N VAL A 38 -10.38 3.20 6.21
CA VAL A 38 -11.24 2.05 5.85
C VAL A 38 -10.45 0.76 5.84
N ASN A 39 -11.11 -0.39 6.02
CA ASN A 39 -10.43 -1.65 6.32
C ASN A 39 -9.92 -2.41 5.08
N GLU A 40 -10.39 -2.07 3.88
CA GLU A 40 -10.02 -2.76 2.65
C GLU A 40 -9.44 -1.81 1.60
N PRO A 41 -8.38 -2.22 0.88
CA PRO A 41 -7.75 -1.40 -0.16
C PRO A 41 -8.71 -1.11 -1.33
N GLN A 42 -9.64 -2.03 -1.60
CA GLN A 42 -10.68 -1.83 -2.62
C GLN A 42 -11.63 -0.68 -2.24
N THR A 43 -11.97 -0.58 -0.95
CA THR A 43 -12.80 0.51 -0.42
C THR A 43 -12.06 1.85 -0.51
N VAL A 44 -10.75 1.88 -0.23
CA VAL A 44 -9.92 3.07 -0.44
C VAL A 44 -9.99 3.52 -1.90
N LEU A 45 -9.75 2.61 -2.85
CA LEU A 45 -9.76 2.94 -4.28
C LEU A 45 -11.14 3.39 -4.78
N ALA A 46 -12.23 2.82 -4.26
CA ALA A 46 -13.58 3.29 -4.53
C ALA A 46 -13.80 4.72 -4.02
N MET A 47 -13.25 5.09 -2.86
CA MET A 47 -13.35 6.46 -2.36
C MET A 47 -12.52 7.46 -3.17
N VAL A 48 -11.34 7.03 -3.66
CA VAL A 48 -10.51 7.83 -4.56
C VAL A 48 -11.25 8.07 -5.88
N SER A 49 -11.92 7.07 -6.45
CA SER A 49 -12.72 7.24 -7.68
C SER A 49 -13.92 8.16 -7.50
N MET A 50 -14.43 8.29 -6.27
CA MET A 50 -15.46 9.26 -5.88
C MET A 50 -14.91 10.68 -5.63
N GLY A 51 -13.60 10.89 -5.73
CA GLY A 51 -12.96 12.19 -5.52
C GLY A 51 -12.86 12.62 -4.05
N ILE A 52 -12.96 11.69 -3.10
CA ILE A 52 -12.91 12.01 -1.67
C ILE A 52 -11.49 12.43 -1.24
N GLY A 53 -10.46 11.89 -1.90
CA GLY A 53 -9.06 12.21 -1.62
C GLY A 53 -8.13 11.33 -2.44
N ILE A 54 -6.87 11.27 -2.03
CA ILE A 54 -5.83 10.43 -2.63
C ILE A 54 -5.36 9.34 -1.67
N THR A 55 -4.56 8.40 -2.18
CA THR A 55 -3.92 7.37 -1.35
C THR A 55 -2.55 7.00 -1.90
N LEU A 56 -1.71 6.42 -1.04
CA LEU A 56 -0.50 5.71 -1.44
C LEU A 56 -0.79 4.20 -1.35
N ILE A 57 -0.48 3.48 -2.43
CA ILE A 57 -0.79 2.05 -2.52
C ILE A 57 0.29 1.32 -3.33
N ALA A 58 0.41 0.01 -3.12
CA ALA A 58 1.35 -0.82 -3.87
C ALA A 58 1.02 -0.83 -5.38
N ASP A 59 2.07 -0.84 -6.21
CA ASP A 59 1.96 -0.79 -7.68
C ASP A 59 1.19 -1.98 -8.27
N SER A 60 1.12 -3.11 -7.56
CA SER A 60 0.33 -4.28 -7.94
C SER A 60 -1.16 -3.95 -8.13
N TYR A 61 -1.71 -2.94 -7.44
CA TYR A 61 -3.09 -2.52 -7.61
C TYR A 61 -3.35 -1.82 -8.95
N ALA A 62 -2.31 -1.21 -9.56
CA ALA A 62 -2.40 -0.60 -10.88
C ALA A 62 -2.51 -1.63 -12.01
N GLN A 63 -2.26 -2.92 -11.74
CA GLN A 63 -2.46 -4.01 -12.69
C GLN A 63 -3.94 -4.36 -12.91
N MET A 64 -4.84 -3.87 -12.04
CA MET A 64 -6.28 -4.04 -12.16
C MET A 64 -6.93 -2.78 -12.75
N ASN A 65 -8.12 -2.95 -13.33
CA ASN A 65 -8.88 -1.81 -13.85
C ASN A 65 -9.68 -1.13 -12.73
N TRP A 66 -9.39 0.15 -12.49
CA TRP A 66 -10.09 1.00 -11.51
C TRP A 66 -10.69 2.22 -12.21
N PRO A 67 -11.95 2.15 -12.66
CA PRO A 67 -12.61 3.28 -13.31
C PRO A 67 -12.60 4.52 -12.42
N GLY A 68 -12.18 5.65 -12.97
CA GLY A 68 -12.11 6.92 -12.24
C GLY A 68 -10.88 7.10 -11.36
N VAL A 69 -9.93 6.16 -11.36
CA VAL A 69 -8.66 6.28 -10.61
C VAL A 69 -7.50 6.43 -11.58
N ILE A 70 -6.61 7.38 -11.28
CA ILE A 70 -5.35 7.58 -12.02
C ILE A 70 -4.19 7.19 -11.09
N PHE A 71 -3.42 6.19 -11.50
CA PHE A 71 -2.19 5.82 -10.81
C PHE A 71 -1.03 6.69 -11.30
N ARG A 72 -0.33 7.32 -10.36
CA ARG A 72 0.86 8.14 -10.64
C ARG A 72 2.06 7.57 -9.87
N PRO A 73 3.15 7.20 -10.55
CA PRO A 73 4.34 6.71 -9.87
C PRO A 73 4.98 7.84 -9.05
N LEU A 74 5.48 7.50 -7.87
CA LEU A 74 6.30 8.40 -7.07
C LEU A 74 7.68 8.56 -7.73
N LYS A 75 8.29 9.75 -7.55
CA LYS A 75 9.67 9.99 -8.02
C LYS A 75 10.67 9.09 -7.29
N GLU A 76 10.48 8.94 -5.99
CA GLU A 76 11.26 8.06 -5.15
C GLU A 76 10.45 6.79 -4.88
N ARG A 77 11.09 5.63 -5.09
CA ARG A 77 10.42 4.34 -4.90
C ARG A 77 10.38 4.01 -3.42
N ILE A 78 9.17 3.79 -2.92
CA ILE A 78 8.92 3.28 -1.58
C ILE A 78 8.74 1.75 -1.68
N PRO A 79 9.48 0.93 -0.90
CA PRO A 79 9.30 -0.52 -0.91
C PRO A 79 7.91 -0.91 -0.34
N ALA A 80 7.31 -1.92 -0.96
CA ALA A 80 6.04 -2.52 -0.55
C ALA A 80 6.18 -4.04 -0.66
N ASP A 81 7.07 -4.58 0.16
CA ASP A 81 7.53 -5.96 0.06
C ASP A 81 6.48 -6.95 0.56
N LEU A 82 6.40 -8.11 -0.09
CA LEU A 82 5.56 -9.23 0.32
C LEU A 82 6.43 -10.27 1.03
N TYR A 83 6.04 -10.63 2.25
CA TYR A 83 6.79 -11.57 3.09
C TYR A 83 6.01 -12.87 3.31
N ILE A 84 6.75 -13.97 3.47
CA ILE A 84 6.22 -15.25 3.90
C ILE A 84 6.80 -15.54 5.28
N VAL A 85 5.92 -15.82 6.25
CA VAL A 85 6.32 -16.20 7.61
C VAL A 85 5.92 -17.65 7.84
N TYR A 86 6.89 -18.47 8.24
CA TYR A 86 6.66 -19.89 8.49
C TYR A 86 7.58 -20.40 9.59
N GLU A 87 7.18 -21.47 10.26
CA GLU A 87 8.01 -22.12 11.27
C GLU A 87 9.01 -23.07 10.62
N THR A 88 10.30 -22.79 10.81
CA THR A 88 11.39 -23.57 10.18
C THR A 88 11.43 -25.03 10.64
N GLN A 89 10.88 -25.33 11.82
CA GLN A 89 10.80 -26.70 12.35
C GLN A 89 9.63 -27.50 11.75
N GLN A 90 8.64 -26.84 11.16
CA GLN A 90 7.44 -27.47 10.58
C GLN A 90 7.42 -27.40 9.05
N VAL A 91 8.59 -27.48 8.42
CA VAL A 91 8.68 -27.41 6.95
C VAL A 91 8.16 -28.70 6.32
N THR A 92 7.13 -28.56 5.50
CA THR A 92 6.57 -29.65 4.71
C THR A 92 7.10 -29.62 3.27
N PRO A 93 7.06 -30.74 2.52
CA PRO A 93 7.38 -30.73 1.09
C PRO A 93 6.54 -29.75 0.27
N ALA A 94 5.28 -29.49 0.68
CA ALA A 94 4.42 -28.50 0.04
C ALA A 94 4.94 -27.07 0.25
N LEU A 95 5.38 -26.74 1.47
CA LEU A 95 5.98 -25.44 1.78
C LEU A 95 7.27 -25.21 0.98
N VAL A 96 8.14 -26.22 0.89
CA VAL A 96 9.37 -26.11 0.06
C VAL A 96 9.03 -25.81 -1.40
N LYS A 97 8.03 -26.50 -1.97
CA LYS A 97 7.57 -26.23 -3.34
C LYS A 97 7.02 -24.81 -3.50
N LEU A 98 6.25 -24.33 -2.52
CA LEU A 98 5.71 -22.97 -2.52
C LEU A 98 6.83 -21.92 -2.47
N LEU A 99 7.80 -22.07 -1.56
CA LEU A 99 8.94 -21.16 -1.45
C LEU A 99 9.77 -21.12 -2.75
N ALA A 100 10.00 -22.29 -3.37
CA ALA A 100 10.71 -22.36 -4.64
C ALA A 100 9.93 -21.68 -5.78
N ALA A 101 8.60 -21.78 -5.80
CA ALA A 101 7.75 -21.13 -6.80
C ALA A 101 7.69 -19.60 -6.64
N LEU A 102 7.82 -19.09 -5.41
CA LEU A 102 7.77 -17.66 -5.09
C LEU A 102 9.13 -16.97 -5.17
N ALA A 103 10.23 -17.74 -5.28
CA ALA A 103 11.59 -17.22 -5.43
C ALA A 103 12.04 -17.06 -6.90
N GLN A 104 11.17 -17.36 -7.87
CA GLN A 104 11.39 -17.19 -9.31
C GLN A 104 10.85 -15.84 -9.78
#